data_AF-A0A7S3AWY4-F1
#
_entry.id   AF-A0A7S3AWY4-F1
#
_cell.length_a   1.000
_cell.length_b   1.000
_cell.length_c   1.000
_cell.angle_alpha   90.00
_cell.angle_beta   90.00
_cell.angle_gamma   90.00
#
_symmetry.space_group_name_H-M   'P 1'
#
loop_
_entity.id
_entity.type
_entity.pdbx_description
1 polymer ?
#
loop_
_entity_poly.entity_id
_entity_poly.type
_entity_poly.pdbx_seq_one_letter_code
_entity_poly.pdbx_strand_id
1 'polypeptide(L)'
;MLSHLLLVSVCTTAGFNLGSAVQFTKIASSRNAALTVLQMQAGPKGYFSTNDVILVERRDEDVAAFHEKERTRWREVYDEEYAEAPQDFYPGDRVQIVSAVKVKEIEDASGMMGVVTHYEFDDGYESCQTCSTSCPVTVMLDETG
;
A
#
# COMPACT_ATOMS: atom_id res chain seq x y z
N MET A 1 12.19 -53.50 -64.43
CA MET A 1 11.05 -53.63 -65.37
C MET A 1 9.91 -52.79 -64.83
N LEU A 2 9.40 -51.89 -65.69
CA LEU A 2 8.00 -51.49 -65.87
C LEU A 2 7.12 -51.28 -64.63
N SER A 3 6.67 -50.05 -64.36
CA SER A 3 5.37 -49.48 -64.85
C SER A 3 4.23 -49.83 -63.89
N HIS A 4 3.23 -48.99 -63.55
CA HIS A 4 2.76 -47.67 -63.97
C HIS A 4 1.66 -47.25 -62.96
N LEU A 5 1.50 -45.94 -62.73
CA LEU A 5 0.27 -45.09 -62.73
C LEU A 5 -1.07 -45.69 -62.21
N LEU A 6 -2.05 -45.01 -61.59
CA LEU A 6 -2.49 -43.62 -61.29
C LEU A 6 -3.73 -43.83 -60.34
N LEU A 7 -3.98 -43.07 -59.27
CA LEU A 7 -4.59 -41.72 -59.18
C LEU A 7 -6.12 -41.69 -59.49
N VAL A 8 -6.93 -41.47 -58.43
CA VAL A 8 -8.25 -40.77 -58.42
C VAL A 8 -8.42 -40.26 -56.97
N SER A 9 -8.18 -39.00 -56.58
CA SER A 9 -8.84 -37.72 -56.89
C SER A 9 -10.34 -37.68 -56.59
N VAL A 10 -10.76 -37.00 -55.51
CA VAL A 10 -11.85 -35.99 -55.55
C VAL A 10 -11.60 -34.93 -54.46
N CYS A 11 -11.58 -33.69 -54.91
CA CYS A 11 -11.56 -32.45 -54.13
C CYS A 11 -12.90 -32.16 -53.44
N THR A 12 -12.90 -31.50 -52.29
CA THR A 12 -13.89 -30.44 -52.05
C THR A 12 -13.34 -29.34 -51.14
N THR A 13 -13.79 -28.14 -51.47
CA THR A 13 -13.21 -26.83 -51.25
C THR A 13 -13.73 -26.11 -50.02
N ALA A 14 -12.91 -25.15 -49.58
CA ALA A 14 -13.28 -23.83 -49.06
C ALA A 14 -13.84 -23.73 -47.62
N GLY A 15 -13.17 -22.88 -46.84
CA GLY A 15 -13.67 -22.37 -45.59
C GLY A 15 -12.64 -21.50 -44.88
N PHE A 16 -12.22 -20.40 -45.51
CA PHE A 16 -11.64 -19.27 -44.77
C PHE A 16 -12.69 -18.77 -43.76
N ASN A 17 -12.32 -18.66 -42.50
CA ASN A 17 -12.86 -17.59 -41.67
C ASN A 17 -11.82 -17.15 -40.65
N LEU A 18 -11.32 -15.93 -40.85
CA LEU A 18 -10.73 -15.14 -39.79
C LEU A 18 -11.81 -14.90 -38.74
N GLY A 19 -11.52 -15.29 -37.51
CA GLY A 19 -12.35 -14.98 -36.37
C GLY A 19 -11.47 -14.87 -35.14
N SER A 20 -10.92 -13.69 -34.93
CA SER A 20 -10.27 -13.28 -33.70
C SER A 20 -11.18 -13.57 -32.51
N ALA A 21 -10.87 -14.62 -31.76
CA ALA A 21 -11.41 -14.83 -30.43
C ALA A 21 -10.24 -14.75 -29.45
N VAL A 22 -9.81 -13.52 -29.17
CA VAL A 22 -9.02 -13.24 -27.98
C VAL A 22 -9.93 -13.56 -26.80
N GLN A 23 -9.79 -14.76 -26.26
CA GLN A 23 -10.40 -15.13 -24.99
C GLN A 23 -9.63 -14.40 -23.88
N PHE A 24 -9.94 -13.13 -23.68
CA PHE A 24 -9.74 -12.48 -22.39
C PHE A 24 -10.77 -13.07 -21.43
N THR A 25 -10.47 -14.25 -20.88
CA THR A 25 -11.06 -14.63 -19.61
C THR A 25 -10.54 -13.64 -18.58
N LYS A 26 -11.29 -12.56 -18.41
CA LYS A 26 -11.22 -11.67 -17.25
C LYS A 26 -11.58 -12.52 -16.05
N ILE A 27 -10.57 -13.20 -15.50
CA ILE A 27 -10.63 -13.71 -14.13
C ILE A 27 -10.70 -12.45 -13.28
N ALA A 28 -11.92 -12.00 -13.01
CA ALA A 28 -12.19 -11.06 -11.94
C ALA A 28 -11.80 -11.80 -10.66
N SER A 29 -10.52 -11.72 -10.33
CA SER A 29 -10.02 -12.06 -9.01
C SER A 29 -10.83 -11.21 -8.07
N SER A 30 -11.78 -11.87 -7.39
CA SER A 30 -12.44 -11.37 -6.20
C SER A 30 -11.35 -11.20 -5.16
N ARG A 31 -10.56 -10.13 -5.32
CA ARG A 31 -9.79 -9.54 -4.25
C ARG A 31 -10.83 -8.84 -3.39
N ASN A 32 -11.53 -9.63 -2.59
CA ASN A 32 -11.63 -9.29 -1.18
C ASN A 32 -10.18 -9.18 -0.70
N ALA A 33 -9.51 -8.08 -1.04
CA ALA A 33 -8.54 -7.50 -0.16
C ALA A 33 -9.38 -7.19 1.07
N ALA A 34 -9.42 -8.16 1.97
CA ALA A 34 -9.41 -7.85 3.38
C ALA A 34 -8.17 -6.96 3.56
N LEU A 35 -8.32 -5.67 3.21
CA LEU A 35 -8.06 -4.62 4.15
C LEU A 35 -8.69 -5.16 5.41
N THR A 36 -7.85 -5.77 6.23
CA THR A 36 -8.09 -5.83 7.65
C THR A 36 -8.30 -4.36 7.99
N VAL A 37 -9.56 -3.94 7.88
CA VAL A 37 -10.08 -2.73 8.49
C VAL A 37 -9.65 -2.98 9.92
N LEU A 38 -8.53 -2.35 10.28
CA LEU A 38 -8.07 -2.24 11.64
C LEU A 38 -9.34 -1.91 12.39
N GLN A 39 -9.87 -2.89 13.10
CA GLN A 39 -11.01 -2.70 13.97
C GLN A 39 -10.44 -1.97 15.18
N MET A 40 -9.93 -0.76 14.91
CA MET A 40 -9.50 0.23 15.86
C MET A 40 -10.79 0.61 16.57
N GLN A 41 -11.00 0.02 17.74
CA GLN A 41 -11.64 0.78 18.80
C GLN A 41 -10.83 2.07 18.91
N ALA A 42 -11.40 3.14 18.36
CA ALA A 42 -10.66 4.34 18.03
C ALA A 42 -10.44 5.12 19.33
N GLY A 43 -9.32 4.83 19.99
CA GLY A 43 -8.82 5.68 21.05
C GLY A 43 -8.50 7.09 20.51
N PRO A 44 -8.10 8.02 21.39
CA PRO A 44 -7.87 9.40 20.99
C PRO A 44 -6.71 9.53 19.99
N LYS A 45 -6.93 10.35 18.96
CA LYS A 45 -5.91 10.68 17.96
C LYS A 45 -5.06 11.85 18.44
N GLY A 46 -3.74 11.69 18.43
CA GLY A 46 -2.77 12.73 18.77
C GLY A 46 -1.78 13.02 17.64
N TYR A 47 -1.19 14.22 17.67
CA TYR A 47 -0.16 14.69 16.75
C TYR A 47 1.10 14.98 17.55
N PHE A 48 2.22 14.41 17.13
CA PHE A 48 3.44 14.33 17.92
C PHE A 48 4.64 14.74 17.06
N SER A 49 5.61 15.40 17.69
CA SER A 49 6.94 15.53 17.09
C SER A 49 7.63 14.16 17.09
N THR A 50 8.65 13.99 16.25
CA THR A 50 9.45 12.75 16.23
C THR A 50 10.16 12.49 17.57
N ASN A 51 10.41 13.53 18.37
CA ASN A 51 11.04 13.40 19.69
C ASN A 51 10.05 13.02 20.80
N ASP A 52 8.75 13.15 20.57
CA ASP A 52 7.72 12.80 21.56
C ASP A 52 7.36 11.32 21.56
N VAL A 53 7.87 10.56 20.60
CA VAL A 53 7.52 9.15 20.36
C VAL A 53 8.77 8.28 20.28
N ILE A 54 8.66 7.06 20.80
CA ILE A 54 9.67 6.02 20.61
C ILE A 54 9.05 4.79 19.96
N LEU A 55 9.74 4.23 18.97
CA LEU A 55 9.34 2.98 18.33
C LEU A 55 9.49 1.82 19.33
N VAL A 56 8.40 1.07 19.52
CA VAL A 56 8.35 -0.12 20.36
C VAL A 56 8.39 -1.39 19.52
N GLU A 57 7.61 -1.42 18.43
CA GLU A 57 7.55 -2.56 17.53
C GLU A 57 7.27 -2.10 16.10
N ARG A 58 7.98 -2.70 15.15
CA ARG A 58 7.75 -2.57 13.71
C ARG A 58 7.52 -3.96 13.12
N ARG A 59 6.45 -4.12 12.36
CA ARG A 59 6.14 -5.36 11.65
C ARG A 59 6.52 -5.21 10.19
N ASP A 60 7.35 -6.12 9.69
CA ASP A 60 7.80 -6.10 8.29
C ASP A 60 6.65 -6.15 7.28
N GLU A 61 5.54 -6.80 7.66
CA GLU A 61 4.31 -6.90 6.87
C GLU A 61 3.66 -5.53 6.64
N ASP A 62 3.62 -4.66 7.67
CA ASP A 62 3.04 -3.32 7.57
C ASP A 62 3.93 -2.41 6.71
N VAL A 63 5.25 -2.52 6.87
CA VAL A 63 6.24 -1.78 6.05
C VAL A 63 6.12 -2.17 4.58
N ALA A 64 6.05 -3.48 4.28
CA ALA A 64 5.87 -3.98 2.93
C ALA A 64 4.53 -3.53 2.32
N ALA A 65 3.44 -3.58 3.11
CA ALA A 65 2.13 -3.11 2.67
C ALA A 65 2.12 -1.60 2.36
N PHE A 66 2.83 -0.81 3.17
CA PHE A 66 3.03 0.62 2.93
C PHE A 66 3.76 0.87 1.61
N HIS A 67 4.90 0.22 1.37
CA HIS A 67 5.67 0.43 0.13
C HIS A 67 4.93 -0.08 -1.12
N GLU A 68 4.14 -1.15 -1.02
CA GLU A 68 3.27 -1.60 -2.13
C GLU A 68 2.19 -0.56 -2.47
N LYS A 69 1.60 0.04 -1.43
CA LYS A 69 0.62 1.12 -1.59
C LYS A 69 1.26 2.34 -2.26
N GLU A 70 2.43 2.77 -1.79
CA GLU A 70 3.15 3.90 -2.38
C GLU A 70 3.59 3.61 -3.82
N ARG A 71 4.03 2.38 -4.13
CA ARG A 71 4.35 1.98 -5.50
C ARG A 71 3.17 2.08 -6.44
N THR A 72 1.97 1.74 -5.97
CA THR A 72 0.74 1.90 -6.72
C THR A 72 0.40 3.37 -6.91
N ARG A 73 0.43 4.17 -5.84
CA ARG A 73 0.19 5.63 -5.88
C ARG A 73 1.12 6.32 -6.86
N TRP A 74 2.41 6.00 -6.83
CA TRP A 74 3.43 6.66 -7.65
C TRP A 74 3.19 6.46 -9.14
N ARG A 75 2.91 5.21 -9.53
CA ARG A 75 2.58 4.87 -10.91
C ARG A 75 1.30 5.57 -11.38
N GLU A 76 0.29 5.68 -10.52
CA GLU A 76 -1.00 6.28 -10.88
C GLU A 76 -0.95 7.81 -10.96
N VAL A 77 -0.20 8.46 -10.06
CA VAL A 77 -0.18 9.92 -9.92
C VAL A 77 0.93 10.57 -10.74
N TYR A 78 2.11 9.95 -10.80
CA TYR A 78 3.29 10.52 -11.43
C TYR A 78 3.73 9.78 -12.70
N ASP A 79 3.16 8.61 -13.01
CA ASP A 79 3.60 7.72 -14.11
C ASP A 79 5.09 7.34 -14.02
N GLU A 80 5.57 7.17 -12.78
CA GLU A 80 6.97 6.91 -12.46
C GLU A 80 7.15 5.68 -11.58
N GLU A 81 8.41 5.25 -11.43
CA GLU A 81 8.80 4.17 -10.52
C GLU A 81 9.05 4.71 -9.10
N TYR A 82 8.42 4.08 -8.11
CA TYR A 82 8.63 4.42 -6.71
C TYR A 82 9.99 3.91 -6.23
N ALA A 83 10.83 4.82 -5.77
CA ALA A 83 12.09 4.50 -5.10
C ALA A 83 11.86 4.38 -3.60
N GLU A 84 11.94 3.16 -3.06
CA GLU A 84 11.82 2.91 -1.63
C GLU A 84 12.96 3.60 -0.86
N ALA A 85 12.59 4.40 0.13
CA ALA A 85 13.51 5.04 1.06
C ALA A 85 13.13 4.67 2.50
N PRO A 86 14.12 4.44 3.38
CA PRO A 86 13.87 4.24 4.81
C PRO A 86 13.20 5.48 5.43
N GLN A 87 12.22 5.24 6.32
CA GLN A 87 11.53 6.28 7.08
C GLN A 87 11.70 6.05 8.57
N ASP A 88 11.59 7.14 9.34
CA ASP A 88 11.62 7.05 10.81
C ASP A 88 10.43 6.26 11.34
N PHE A 89 9.24 6.46 10.75
CA PHE A 89 8.00 5.79 11.13
C PHE A 89 7.21 5.32 9.92
N TYR A 90 6.51 4.19 10.08
CA TYR A 90 5.57 3.64 9.12
C TYR A 90 4.18 3.51 9.74
N PRO A 91 3.09 3.67 8.96
CA PRO A 91 1.77 3.29 9.42
C PRO A 91 1.74 1.82 9.88
N GLY A 92 1.25 1.57 11.09
CA GLY A 92 1.28 0.26 11.75
C GLY A 92 2.34 0.11 12.85
N ASP A 93 3.37 0.97 12.87
CA ASP A 93 4.36 0.98 13.95
C ASP A 93 3.69 1.18 15.32
N ARG A 94 4.07 0.35 16.29
CA ARG A 94 3.69 0.53 17.70
C ARG A 94 4.68 1.45 18.36
N VAL A 95 4.16 2.49 19.02
CA VAL A 95 4.96 3.54 19.64
C VAL A 95 4.52 3.78 21.07
N GLN A 96 5.43 4.33 21.87
CA GLN A 96 5.14 4.89 23.19
C GLN A 96 5.38 6.40 23.15
N ILE A 97 4.48 7.17 23.76
CA ILE A 97 4.66 8.61 23.95
C ILE A 97 5.59 8.83 25.15
N VAL A 98 6.66 9.62 24.98
CA VAL A 98 7.67 9.87 26.03
C VAL A 98 7.66 11.30 26.57
N SER A 99 6.98 12.21 25.88
CA SER A 99 6.81 13.60 26.29
C SER A 99 5.42 13.84 26.88
N ALA A 100 5.33 14.81 27.79
CA ALA A 100 4.06 15.30 28.29
C ALA A 100 3.34 16.15 27.23
N VAL A 101 2.55 15.49 26.38
CA VAL A 101 1.79 16.11 25.30
C VAL A 101 0.31 16.03 25.62
N LYS A 102 -0.38 17.17 25.54
CA LYS A 102 -1.84 17.23 25.66
C LYS A 102 -2.49 16.72 24.40
N VAL A 103 -3.32 15.70 24.54
CA VAL A 103 -4.17 15.14 23.47
C VAL A 103 -5.63 15.40 23.84
N LYS A 104 -6.56 15.31 22.89
CA LYS A 104 -7.98 15.54 23.18
C LYS A 104 -8.41 14.69 24.38
N GLU A 105 -8.94 15.35 25.41
CA GLU A 105 -9.40 14.73 26.67
C GLU A 105 -8.30 14.07 27.54
N ILE A 106 -7.02 14.21 27.16
CA ILE A 106 -5.85 13.71 27.90
C ILE A 106 -4.90 14.88 28.15
N GLU A 107 -4.74 15.28 29.41
CA GLU A 107 -3.83 16.39 29.76
C GLU A 107 -2.34 16.02 29.61
N ASP A 108 -2.00 14.75 29.81
CA ASP A 108 -0.64 14.23 29.69
C ASP A 108 -0.68 12.81 29.09
N ALA A 109 -0.22 12.67 27.85
CA ALA A 109 -0.15 11.39 27.15
C ALA A 109 1.15 10.62 27.42
N SER A 110 2.05 11.11 28.26
CA SER A 110 3.33 10.46 28.56
C SER A 110 3.12 9.04 29.09
N GLY A 111 3.87 8.09 28.53
CA GLY A 111 3.80 6.67 28.84
C GLY A 111 2.72 5.90 28.08
N MET A 112 1.79 6.57 27.39
CA MET A 112 0.74 5.92 26.63
C MET A 112 1.28 5.21 25.39
N MET A 113 0.63 4.10 25.04
CA MET A 113 0.93 3.32 23.84
C MET A 113 -0.02 3.71 22.71
N GLY A 114 0.41 3.49 21.46
CA GLY A 114 -0.45 3.68 20.30
C GLY A 114 0.12 3.11 19.02
N VAL A 115 -0.62 3.31 17.94
CA VAL A 115 -0.24 2.93 16.57
C VAL A 115 -0.04 4.17 15.72
N VAL A 116 1.06 4.24 14.98
CA VAL A 116 1.26 5.27 13.95
C VAL A 116 0.23 5.05 12.84
N THR A 117 -0.56 6.07 12.55
CA THR A 117 -1.55 6.06 11.45
C THR A 117 -1.09 6.85 10.24
N HIS A 118 -0.20 7.82 10.45
CA HIS A 118 0.38 8.64 9.40
C HIS A 118 1.71 9.22 9.89
N TYR A 119 2.66 9.36 8.97
CA TYR A 119 3.91 10.06 9.15
C TYR A 119 4.11 10.96 7.93
N GLU A 120 4.33 12.24 8.18
CA GLU A 120 4.71 13.21 7.15
C GLU A 120 6.20 13.04 6.86
N PHE A 121 6.54 12.65 5.64
CA PHE A 121 7.91 12.49 5.16
C PHE A 121 8.07 13.18 3.81
N ASP A 122 9.28 13.67 3.54
CA ASP A 122 9.60 14.26 2.24
C ASP A 122 9.78 13.15 1.21
N ASP A 123 8.84 13.06 0.26
CA ASP A 123 8.90 12.14 -0.87
C ASP A 123 9.57 12.77 -2.11
N GLY A 124 10.03 14.02 -2.00
CA GLY A 124 10.71 14.76 -3.06
C GLY A 124 9.78 15.42 -4.09
N TYR A 125 8.46 15.19 -4.01
CA TYR A 125 7.47 15.69 -4.97
C TYR A 125 6.57 16.79 -4.41
N GLU A 126 6.61 17.05 -3.10
CA GLU A 126 5.89 18.17 -2.53
C GLU A 126 6.48 19.52 -2.96
N SER A 127 5.62 20.37 -3.53
CA SER A 127 6.00 21.70 -4.05
C SER A 127 6.47 22.70 -2.99
N CYS A 128 6.25 22.43 -1.70
CA CYS A 128 6.78 23.21 -0.59
C CYS A 128 7.64 22.34 0.32
N GLN A 129 8.89 22.10 -0.09
CA GLN A 129 9.90 21.36 0.70
C GLN A 129 10.25 22.04 2.06
N THR A 130 9.77 23.26 2.31
CA THR A 130 9.99 24.01 3.56
C THR A 130 8.78 24.00 4.50
N CYS A 131 7.69 23.32 4.14
CA CYS A 131 6.43 23.34 4.89
C CYS A 131 6.30 22.16 5.87
N SER A 132 7.40 21.68 6.47
CA SER A 132 7.32 20.58 7.43
C SER A 132 6.56 21.00 8.70
N THR A 133 5.58 20.19 9.10
CA THR A 133 4.87 20.40 10.35
C THR A 133 5.78 20.12 11.55
N SER A 134 5.56 20.81 12.68
CA SER A 134 6.26 20.50 13.93
C SER A 134 5.85 19.14 14.52
N CYS A 135 4.74 18.57 14.05
CA CYS A 135 4.15 17.34 14.58
C CYS A 135 3.86 16.32 13.45
N PRO A 136 4.89 15.75 12.79
CA PRO A 136 4.72 14.92 11.60
C PRO A 136 4.16 13.53 11.90
N VAL A 137 4.18 13.09 13.16
CA VAL A 137 3.74 11.75 13.56
C VAL A 137 2.30 11.81 14.07
N THR A 138 1.41 11.07 13.44
CA THR A 138 0.03 10.93 13.88
C THR A 138 -0.18 9.57 14.51
N VAL A 139 -0.54 9.55 15.79
CA VAL A 139 -0.71 8.31 16.56
C VAL A 139 -2.17 8.16 17.01
N MET A 140 -2.71 6.96 16.83
CA MET A 140 -3.94 6.53 17.48
C MET A 140 -3.55 5.91 18.83
N LEU A 141 -3.90 6.56 19.93
CA LEU A 141 -3.58 6.06 21.27
C LEU A 141 -4.49 4.88 21.64
N ASP A 142 -3.96 3.95 22.43
CA ASP A 142 -4.77 2.88 23.01
C ASP A 142 -5.76 3.47 24.03
N GLU A 143 -6.94 2.86 24.16
CA GLU A 143 -7.91 3.26 25.18
C GLU A 143 -7.32 3.04 26.58
N THR A 144 -7.37 4.08 27.43
CA THR A 144 -7.09 3.92 28.86
C THR A 144 -8.30 3.21 29.49
N GLY A 145 -8.11 1.93 29.84
CA GLY A 145 -9.10 1.15 30.60
C GLY A 145 -9.33 1.65 32.02
#